data_AF-A0A6A3RF04-F1
#
_entry.id   AF-A0A6A3RF04-F1
#
_cell.length_a   1.000
_cell.length_b   1.000
_cell.length_c   1.000
_cell.angle_alpha   90.00
_cell.angle_beta   90.00
_cell.angle_gamma   90.00
#
_symmetry.space_group_name_H-M   'P 1'
#
loop_
_entity.id
_entity.type
_entity.pdbx_description
1 polymer ?
#
loop_
_entity_poly.entity_id
_entity_poly.type
_entity_poly.pdbx_seq_one_letter_code
_entity_poly.pdbx_strand_id
1 'polypeptide(L)'
;MMGTAAGPVNVAKVCCIIVDDDEDEFLLGNPTLVALGIDVGHQMEQLPMSGSGVYSEENDGLPDDPETGQEDEAEVKELIDQLVANADDNGFSPEHMSTLRRVVRGYRDVWSIHVGAGEPARIEPYRLQLKKRSHPVRCKPRRYSPLTSTYTSNYVKQLLHLPKQCQSLCKFCRSSSKGEWRRISHHM
;
A
#
# COMPACT_ATOMS: atom_id res chain seq x y z
N MET A 1 3.92 -43.46 -17.43
CA MET A 1 2.92 -43.92 -16.45
C MET A 1 2.83 -42.84 -15.37
N MET A 2 1.70 -42.15 -15.24
CA MET A 2 1.54 -41.12 -14.20
C MET A 2 1.44 -41.79 -12.82
N GLY A 3 2.26 -41.36 -11.88
CA GLY A 3 2.28 -41.86 -10.50
C GLY A 3 2.17 -40.70 -9.52
N THR A 4 1.53 -40.96 -8.39
CA THR A 4 1.41 -40.04 -7.26
C THR A 4 2.06 -40.66 -6.02
N ALA A 5 2.08 -39.92 -4.92
CA ALA A 5 2.55 -40.43 -3.63
C ALA A 5 1.76 -41.67 -3.15
N ALA A 6 0.52 -41.85 -3.63
CA ALA A 6 -0.32 -43.02 -3.35
C ALA A 6 -0.11 -44.18 -4.36
N GLY A 7 0.75 -44.03 -5.36
CA GLY A 7 1.03 -45.03 -6.39
C GLY A 7 0.50 -44.65 -7.78
N PRO A 8 0.34 -45.61 -8.70
CA PRO A 8 -0.19 -45.33 -10.05
C PRO A 8 -1.58 -44.69 -10.00
N VAL A 9 -1.79 -43.66 -10.82
CA VAL A 9 -3.10 -42.98 -10.90
C VAL A 9 -4.16 -43.95 -11.42
N ASN A 10 -5.09 -44.35 -10.55
CA ASN A 10 -6.21 -45.20 -10.89
C ASN A 10 -7.51 -44.65 -10.27
N VAL A 11 -8.26 -43.88 -11.07
CA VAL A 11 -9.55 -43.31 -10.67
C VAL A 11 -10.64 -44.03 -11.46
N ALA A 12 -11.24 -45.06 -10.85
CA ALA A 12 -12.29 -45.87 -11.47
C ALA A 12 -13.62 -45.73 -10.72
N LYS A 13 -14.74 -45.85 -11.45
CA LYS A 13 -16.11 -45.84 -10.89
C LYS A 13 -16.48 -44.56 -10.11
N VAL A 14 -16.03 -43.41 -10.58
CA VAL A 14 -16.39 -42.10 -10.01
C VAL A 14 -17.55 -41.46 -10.77
N CYS A 15 -18.45 -40.79 -10.04
CA CYS A 15 -19.47 -39.95 -10.64
C CYS A 15 -18.83 -38.62 -11.03
N CYS A 16 -18.96 -38.22 -12.29
CA CYS A 16 -18.43 -36.95 -12.81
C CYS A 16 -19.57 -36.07 -13.32
N ILE A 17 -19.36 -34.75 -13.23
CA ILE A 17 -20.24 -33.75 -13.84
C ILE A 17 -19.49 -33.22 -15.05
N ILE A 18 -20.10 -33.34 -16.22
CA ILE A 18 -19.55 -32.77 -17.46
C ILE A 18 -20.20 -31.40 -17.64
N VAL A 19 -19.37 -30.37 -17.72
CA VAL A 19 -19.78 -29.02 -18.06
C VAL A 19 -19.35 -28.79 -19.51
N ASP A 20 -20.28 -28.33 -20.35
CA ASP A 20 -20.03 -28.05 -21.76
C ASP A 20 -19.36 -26.67 -21.87
N ASP A 21 -18.03 -26.67 -21.83
CA ASP A 21 -17.15 -25.49 -21.91
C ASP A 21 -15.88 -25.87 -22.69
N ASP A 22 -15.23 -24.91 -23.34
CA ASP A 22 -14.06 -25.13 -24.22
C ASP A 22 -12.73 -25.29 -23.43
N GLU A 23 -12.81 -25.65 -22.15
CA GLU A 23 -11.66 -25.75 -21.25
C GLU A 23 -11.08 -27.17 -21.27
N ASP A 24 -9.77 -27.30 -21.51
CA ASP A 24 -9.04 -28.58 -21.54
C ASP A 24 -8.66 -29.11 -20.13
N GLU A 25 -9.31 -28.59 -19.08
CA GLU A 25 -9.00 -28.85 -17.67
C GLU A 25 -10.06 -29.69 -16.96
N PHE A 26 -9.62 -30.54 -16.03
CA PHE A 26 -10.51 -31.36 -15.20
C PHE A 26 -10.41 -30.96 -13.73
N LEU A 27 -11.56 -30.64 -13.12
CA LEU A 27 -11.63 -30.32 -11.70
C LEU A 27 -11.79 -31.58 -10.86
N LEU A 28 -10.83 -31.84 -9.98
CA LEU A 28 -10.85 -32.97 -9.05
C LEU A 28 -11.31 -32.48 -7.67
N GLY A 29 -12.33 -33.14 -7.11
CA GLY A 29 -12.77 -32.88 -5.76
C GLY A 29 -11.70 -33.27 -4.73
N ASN A 30 -11.71 -32.61 -3.58
CA ASN A 30 -10.79 -32.88 -2.47
C ASN A 30 -10.71 -34.38 -2.07
N PRO A 31 -11.82 -35.14 -1.98
CA PRO A 31 -11.74 -36.56 -1.65
C PRO A 31 -10.90 -37.37 -2.65
N THR A 32 -10.94 -37.01 -3.94
CA THR A 32 -10.16 -37.68 -5.00
C THR A 32 -8.70 -37.27 -4.94
N LEU A 33 -8.40 -36.00 -4.66
CA LEU A 33 -7.02 -35.53 -4.46
C LEU A 33 -6.35 -36.23 -3.28
N VAL A 34 -7.02 -36.34 -2.14
CA VAL A 34 -6.52 -37.05 -0.96
C VAL A 34 -6.31 -38.54 -1.25
N ALA A 35 -7.22 -39.19 -1.99
CA ALA A 35 -7.06 -40.59 -2.41
C ALA A 35 -5.86 -40.80 -3.36
N LEU A 36 -5.50 -39.77 -4.13
CA LEU A 36 -4.28 -39.73 -4.93
C LEU A 36 -3.03 -39.37 -4.11
N GLY A 37 -3.16 -39.16 -2.80
CA GLY A 37 -2.04 -38.80 -1.92
C GLY A 37 -1.68 -37.31 -1.95
N ILE A 38 -2.58 -36.47 -2.46
CA ILE A 38 -2.42 -35.01 -2.53
C ILE A 38 -3.38 -34.40 -1.51
N ASP A 39 -2.88 -34.14 -0.30
CA ASP A 39 -3.61 -33.40 0.73
C ASP A 39 -3.14 -31.95 0.76
N VAL A 40 -3.92 -31.06 0.14
CA VAL A 40 -3.61 -29.63 0.06
C VAL A 40 -3.70 -28.97 1.44
N GLY A 41 -4.61 -29.43 2.31
CA GLY A 41 -4.77 -28.88 3.65
C GLY A 41 -3.53 -29.14 4.51
N HIS A 42 -3.07 -30.39 4.55
CA HIS A 42 -1.85 -30.76 5.28
C HIS A 42 -0.60 -30.11 4.69
N GLN A 43 -0.50 -29.96 3.36
CA GLN A 43 0.60 -29.23 2.73
C GLN A 43 0.58 -27.73 3.10
N MET A 44 -0.61 -27.11 3.17
CA MET A 44 -0.75 -25.72 3.59
C MET A 44 -0.41 -25.51 5.07
N GLU A 45 -0.72 -26.46 5.94
CA GLU A 45 -0.37 -26.43 7.37
C GLU A 45 1.15 -26.47 7.63
N GLN A 46 1.93 -27.00 6.68
CA GLN A 46 3.40 -27.03 6.76
C GLN A 46 4.08 -25.76 6.22
N LEU A 47 3.36 -24.94 5.44
CA LEU A 47 3.87 -23.65 4.94
C LEU A 47 4.26 -22.66 6.05
N PRO A 48 3.49 -22.46 7.14
CA PRO A 48 3.87 -21.51 8.19
C PRO A 48 5.11 -21.92 9.01
N MET A 49 5.55 -23.18 8.96
CA MET A 49 6.75 -23.68 9.67
C MET A 49 8.03 -23.52 8.85
N SER A 50 7.91 -23.36 7.53
CA SER A 50 9.02 -23.03 6.65
C SER A 50 9.23 -21.53 6.71
N GLY A 51 10.02 -21.08 7.69
CA GLY A 51 10.30 -19.67 7.99
C GLY A 51 10.93 -18.87 6.84
N SER A 52 10.17 -18.63 5.78
CA SER A 52 10.35 -17.51 4.88
C SER A 52 9.17 -16.58 5.15
N GLY A 53 9.44 -15.48 5.84
CA GLY A 53 8.47 -14.41 6.11
C GLY A 53 8.04 -13.75 4.81
N VAL A 54 7.17 -14.40 4.05
CA VAL A 54 6.62 -13.90 2.79
C VAL A 54 5.11 -14.11 2.81
N TYR A 55 4.44 -13.34 3.65
CA TYR A 55 3.14 -12.77 3.29
C TYR A 55 3.34 -11.30 2.93
N SER A 56 4.24 -11.06 2.00
CA SER A 56 4.20 -9.90 1.11
C SER A 56 4.66 -10.41 -0.24
N GLU A 57 3.70 -10.81 -1.08
CA GLU A 57 3.88 -10.88 -2.53
C GLU A 57 4.09 -9.47 -3.15
N GLU A 58 4.28 -8.46 -2.29
CA GLU A 58 4.52 -7.05 -2.57
C GLU A 58 5.82 -6.55 -1.92
N ASN A 59 6.86 -7.39 -1.77
CA ASN A 59 8.20 -6.79 -1.75
C ASN A 59 8.53 -6.37 -3.19
N ASP A 60 7.92 -5.26 -3.61
CA ASP A 60 8.13 -4.58 -4.88
C ASP A 60 9.56 -4.02 -5.02
N GLY A 61 10.42 -4.26 -4.04
CA GLY A 61 11.78 -3.75 -3.97
C GLY A 61 11.82 -2.23 -3.74
N LEU A 62 10.66 -1.61 -3.48
CA LEU A 62 10.60 -0.22 -3.09
C LEU A 62 10.91 -0.13 -1.59
N PRO A 63 11.59 0.95 -1.17
CA PRO A 63 11.74 1.22 0.25
C PRO A 63 10.37 1.44 0.90
N ASP A 64 10.23 1.04 2.16
CA ASP A 64 9.04 1.32 2.94
C ASP A 64 8.70 2.82 2.91
N ASP A 65 7.39 3.12 2.88
CA ASP A 65 6.91 4.51 2.92
C ASP A 65 7.45 5.23 4.16
N PRO A 66 7.90 6.50 4.03
CA PRO A 66 8.42 7.26 5.16
C PRO A 66 7.34 7.46 6.23
N GLU A 67 7.71 7.23 7.49
CA GLU A 67 6.79 7.37 8.62
C GLU A 67 6.31 8.82 8.79
N THR A 68 5.08 8.99 9.30
CA THR A 68 4.59 10.30 9.73
C THR A 68 5.14 10.63 11.11
N GLY A 69 5.77 11.79 11.28
CA GLY A 69 6.43 12.12 12.54
C GLY A 69 6.85 13.58 12.65
N GLN A 70 7.44 13.92 13.79
CA GLN A 70 8.16 15.17 13.98
C GLN A 70 9.59 14.98 13.49
N GLU A 71 10.14 16.00 12.81
CA GLU A 71 11.54 15.98 12.41
C GLU A 71 12.45 16.34 13.58
N ASP A 72 13.50 15.56 13.77
CA ASP A 72 14.66 15.95 14.57
C ASP A 72 15.71 16.61 13.66
N GLU A 73 15.94 17.91 13.91
CA GLU A 73 16.92 18.73 13.21
C GLU A 73 18.34 18.14 13.23
N ALA A 74 18.74 17.55 14.35
CA ALA A 74 20.07 16.98 14.52
C ALA A 74 20.22 15.69 13.70
N GLU A 75 19.19 14.84 13.74
CA GLU A 75 19.15 13.58 13.00
C GLU A 75 19.19 13.81 11.49
N VAL A 76 18.38 14.74 10.97
CA VAL A 76 18.38 15.09 9.54
C VAL A 76 19.77 15.55 9.10
N LYS A 77 20.42 16.39 9.92
CA LYS A 77 21.76 16.89 9.62
C LYS A 77 22.82 15.78 9.63
N GLU A 78 22.73 14.85 10.57
CA GLU A 78 23.64 13.70 10.65
C GLU A 78 23.51 12.82 9.41
N LEU A 79 22.27 12.49 8.99
CA LEU A 79 22.02 11.71 7.78
C LEU A 79 22.50 12.42 6.52
N ILE A 80 22.32 13.73 6.42
CA ILE A 80 22.89 14.55 5.33
C ILE A 80 24.42 14.41 5.29
N ASP A 81 25.08 14.49 6.43
CA ASP A 81 26.54 14.39 6.50
C ASP A 81 27.02 12.97 6.13
N GLN A 82 26.27 11.93 6.51
CA GLN A 82 26.50 10.55 6.08
C GLN A 82 26.33 10.38 4.57
N LEU A 83 25.29 10.97 3.96
CA LEU A 83 25.08 10.93 2.51
C LEU A 83 26.23 11.60 1.75
N VAL A 84 26.77 12.70 2.28
CA VAL A 84 27.94 13.37 1.69
C VAL A 84 29.20 12.52 1.84
N ALA A 85 29.41 11.85 2.98
CA ALA A 85 30.53 10.93 3.16
C ALA A 85 30.43 9.73 2.20
N ASN A 86 29.24 9.14 2.07
CA ASN A 86 28.99 8.06 1.13
C ASN A 86 29.25 8.48 -0.32
N ALA A 87 28.97 9.73 -0.70
CA ALA A 87 29.31 10.23 -2.03
C ALA A 87 30.83 10.25 -2.26
N ASP A 88 31.61 10.65 -1.26
CA ASP A 88 33.08 10.64 -1.29
C ASP A 88 33.62 9.21 -1.45
N ASP A 89 33.12 8.27 -0.62
CA ASP A 89 33.51 6.86 -0.65
C ASP A 89 33.16 6.19 -2.00
N ASN A 90 32.08 6.64 -2.65
CA ASN A 90 31.68 6.17 -3.98
C ASN A 90 32.42 6.88 -5.13
N GLY A 91 33.45 7.68 -4.83
CA GLY A 91 34.34 8.27 -5.83
C GLY A 91 33.81 9.56 -6.48
N PHE A 92 32.96 10.31 -5.77
CA PHE A 92 32.56 11.65 -6.24
C PHE A 92 33.78 12.57 -6.40
N SER A 93 33.69 13.53 -7.33
CA SER A 93 34.83 14.41 -7.65
C SER A 93 35.27 15.22 -6.43
N PRO A 94 36.52 15.10 -5.95
CA PRO A 94 37.00 15.79 -4.76
C PRO A 94 37.01 17.32 -4.95
N GLU A 95 37.15 17.79 -6.19
CA GLU A 95 37.08 19.22 -6.54
C GLU A 95 35.69 19.82 -6.21
N HIS A 96 34.63 19.03 -6.37
CA HIS A 96 33.25 19.48 -6.17
C HIS A 96 32.69 19.14 -4.79
N MET A 97 33.40 18.36 -3.97
CA MET A 97 32.95 17.95 -2.63
C MET A 97 32.63 19.13 -1.72
N SER A 98 33.43 20.20 -1.77
CA SER A 98 33.17 21.43 -1.01
C SER A 98 31.87 22.12 -1.44
N THR A 99 31.58 22.09 -2.74
CA THR A 99 30.35 22.66 -3.31
C THR A 99 29.14 21.80 -2.96
N LEU A 100 29.25 20.48 -3.07
CA LEU A 100 28.20 19.54 -2.67
C LEU A 100 27.79 19.75 -1.22
N ARG A 101 28.77 19.75 -0.30
CA ARG A 101 28.52 19.97 1.13
C ARG A 101 27.83 21.31 1.41
N ARG A 102 28.23 22.37 0.69
CA ARG A 102 27.61 23.70 0.82
C ARG A 102 26.16 23.69 0.33
N VAL A 103 25.87 23.07 -0.82
CA VAL A 103 24.53 23.06 -1.41
C VAL A 103 23.58 22.23 -0.55
N VAL A 104 23.95 21.00 -0.18
CA VAL A 104 23.08 20.11 0.58
C VAL A 104 22.71 20.72 1.93
N ARG A 105 23.68 21.32 2.64
CA ARG A 105 23.44 22.03 3.90
C ARG A 105 22.70 23.36 3.72
N GLY A 106 22.82 24.01 2.56
CA GLY A 106 22.17 25.28 2.25
C GLY A 106 20.66 25.15 2.01
N TYR A 107 20.21 24.00 1.53
CA TYR A 107 18.80 23.67 1.28
C TYR A 107 18.26 22.67 2.30
N ARG A 108 18.54 22.89 3.60
CA ARG A 108 18.16 21.98 4.69
C ARG A 108 16.65 21.75 4.76
N ASP A 109 15.86 22.75 4.43
CA ASP A 109 14.39 22.74 4.43
C ASP A 109 13.79 21.81 3.38
N VAL A 110 14.59 21.33 2.41
CA VAL A 110 14.16 20.35 1.40
C VAL A 110 14.27 18.92 1.91
N TRP A 111 15.12 18.66 2.91
CA TRP A 111 15.40 17.32 3.42
C TRP A 111 14.53 17.03 4.65
N SER A 112 13.83 15.89 4.62
CA SER A 112 13.05 15.39 5.75
C SER A 112 13.14 13.86 5.81
N ILE A 113 13.18 13.33 7.04
CA ILE A 113 13.09 11.89 7.32
C ILE A 113 11.62 11.43 7.33
N HIS A 114 10.74 12.29 7.84
CA HIS A 114 9.35 11.97 8.11
C HIS A 114 8.41 12.77 7.21
N VAL A 115 7.22 12.23 6.91
CA VAL A 115 6.17 13.01 6.26
C VAL A 115 5.55 13.96 7.29
N GLY A 116 6.11 15.16 7.35
CA GLY A 116 5.75 16.18 8.33
C GLY A 116 4.64 17.13 7.91
N ALA A 117 4.25 17.94 8.89
CA ALA A 117 3.32 19.05 8.83
C ALA A 117 3.90 20.33 8.17
N GLY A 118 4.90 20.17 7.31
CA GLY A 118 5.66 21.29 6.73
C GLY A 118 4.78 22.38 6.13
N GLU A 119 5.33 23.59 6.08
CA GLU A 119 4.65 24.77 5.54
C GLU A 119 4.04 24.46 4.17
N PRO A 120 2.77 24.82 3.93
CA PRO A 120 2.17 24.68 2.62
C PRO A 120 2.99 25.42 1.56
N ALA A 121 3.12 24.81 0.39
CA ALA A 121 3.74 25.48 -0.74
C ALA A 121 3.02 26.81 -1.03
N ARG A 122 3.78 27.89 -1.20
CA ARG A 122 3.27 29.23 -1.53
C ARG A 122 2.90 29.36 -3.01
N ILE A 123 1.99 28.50 -3.44
CA ILE A 123 1.50 28.43 -4.81
C ILE A 123 -0.01 28.64 -4.81
N GLU A 124 -0.55 29.14 -5.93
CA GLU A 124 -2.01 29.22 -6.07
C GLU A 124 -2.61 27.80 -5.92
N PRO A 125 -3.63 27.62 -5.06
CA PRO A 125 -4.26 26.32 -4.88
C PRO A 125 -4.75 25.76 -6.21
N TYR A 126 -4.48 24.47 -6.42
CA TYR A 126 -4.90 23.79 -7.63
C TYR A 126 -6.42 23.76 -7.76
N ARG A 127 -6.95 24.32 -8.88
CA ARG A 127 -8.39 24.36 -9.17
C ARG A 127 -8.76 23.25 -10.16
N LEU A 128 -9.51 22.27 -9.68
CA LEU A 128 -10.08 21.22 -10.53
C LEU A 128 -11.25 21.78 -11.36
N GLN A 129 -11.11 21.77 -12.69
CA GLN A 129 -12.20 22.06 -13.61
C GLN A 129 -12.91 20.77 -14.03
N LEU A 130 -14.20 20.66 -13.71
CA LEU A 130 -14.99 19.52 -14.13
C LEU A 130 -15.44 19.67 -15.59
N LYS A 131 -15.51 18.54 -16.32
CA LYS A 131 -16.03 18.51 -17.70
C LYS A 131 -17.47 19.03 -17.75
N LYS A 132 -17.84 19.69 -18.85
CA LYS A 132 -19.22 20.15 -19.07
C LYS A 132 -20.20 18.98 -18.93
N ARG A 133 -21.31 19.18 -18.20
CA ARG A 133 -22.33 18.17 -17.85
C ARG A 133 -21.85 17.06 -16.89
N SER A 134 -20.70 17.19 -16.24
CA SER A 134 -20.35 16.32 -15.13
C SER A 134 -21.34 16.47 -13.98
N HIS A 135 -21.67 15.37 -13.31
CA HIS A 135 -22.45 15.39 -12.08
C HIS A 135 -21.72 14.58 -10.99
N PRO A 136 -21.87 14.96 -9.72
CA PRO A 136 -21.41 14.14 -8.60
C PRO A 136 -21.97 12.72 -8.69
N VAL A 137 -21.12 11.72 -8.48
CA VAL A 137 -21.55 10.32 -8.33
C VAL A 137 -21.18 9.86 -6.94
N ARG A 138 -22.15 9.26 -6.24
CA ARG A 138 -21.94 8.69 -4.91
C ARG A 138 -21.81 7.18 -5.04
N CYS A 139 -20.64 6.66 -4.70
CA CYS A 139 -20.39 5.22 -4.64
C CYS A 139 -20.69 4.69 -3.23
N LYS A 140 -21.14 3.44 -3.14
CA LYS A 140 -21.23 2.74 -1.84
C LYS A 140 -19.81 2.49 -1.32
N PRO A 141 -19.55 2.60 0.00
CA PRO A 141 -18.27 2.22 0.57
C PRO A 141 -17.92 0.77 0.22
N ARG A 142 -16.63 0.52 -0.08
CA ARG A 142 -16.15 -0.84 -0.30
C ARG A 142 -16.15 -1.61 1.02
N ARG A 143 -16.45 -2.91 0.96
CA ARG A 143 -16.30 -3.82 2.10
C ARG A 143 -14.84 -4.24 2.17
N TYR A 144 -14.19 -3.96 3.30
CA TYR A 144 -12.83 -4.39 3.59
C TYR A 144 -12.85 -5.49 4.64
N SER A 145 -11.82 -6.34 4.65
CA SER A 145 -11.60 -7.28 5.75
C SER A 145 -11.32 -6.51 7.05
N PRO A 146 -11.54 -7.12 8.24
CA PRO A 146 -11.25 -6.45 9.51
C PRO A 146 -9.80 -5.95 9.63
N LEU A 147 -8.83 -6.71 9.11
CA LEU A 147 -7.41 -6.36 9.13
C LEU A 147 -7.15 -5.10 8.31
N THR A 148 -7.58 -5.10 7.03
CA THR A 148 -7.40 -3.95 6.13
C THR A 148 -8.14 -2.71 6.65
N SER A 149 -9.35 -2.89 7.17
CA SER A 149 -10.12 -1.78 7.74
C SER A 149 -9.40 -1.15 8.95
N THR A 150 -8.76 -1.95 9.79
CA THR A 150 -8.01 -1.48 10.96
C THR A 150 -6.76 -0.71 10.53
N TYR A 151 -6.00 -1.28 9.59
CA TYR A 151 -4.83 -0.62 9.01
C TYR A 151 -5.19 0.74 8.39
N THR A 152 -6.15 0.77 7.46
CA THR A 152 -6.59 2.03 6.82
C THR A 152 -7.09 3.04 7.84
N SER A 153 -7.81 2.59 8.88
CA SER A 153 -8.29 3.50 9.92
C SER A 153 -7.16 4.11 10.75
N ASN A 154 -6.13 3.32 11.08
CA ASN A 154 -4.97 3.81 11.84
C ASN A 154 -4.11 4.76 11.00
N TYR A 155 -3.88 4.43 9.74
CA TYR A 155 -3.14 5.28 8.82
C TYR A 155 -3.87 6.62 8.58
N VAL A 156 -5.19 6.59 8.33
CA VAL A 156 -5.97 7.82 8.19
C VAL A 156 -5.93 8.68 9.47
N LYS A 157 -5.91 8.06 10.66
CA LYS A 157 -5.73 8.81 11.91
C LYS A 157 -4.37 9.52 11.93
N GLN A 158 -3.28 8.86 11.56
CA GLN A 158 -1.96 9.50 11.47
C GLN A 158 -2.00 10.72 10.54
N LEU A 159 -2.62 10.58 9.35
CA LEU A 159 -2.76 11.68 8.40
C LEU A 159 -3.60 12.87 8.90
N LEU A 160 -4.60 12.63 9.75
CA LEU A 160 -5.44 13.69 10.31
C LEU A 160 -4.72 14.56 11.35
N HIS A 161 -3.63 14.06 11.96
CA HIS A 161 -2.80 14.86 12.86
C HIS A 161 -1.88 15.81 12.09
N LEU A 162 -1.71 15.60 10.78
CA LEU A 162 -1.03 16.55 9.91
C LEU A 162 -2.02 17.67 9.52
N PRO A 163 -1.60 18.96 9.50
CA PRO A 163 -2.44 20.11 9.11
C PRO A 163 -2.91 20.08 7.65
N LYS A 164 -2.62 19.01 6.91
CA LYS A 164 -2.92 18.83 5.49
C LYS A 164 -4.37 18.42 5.21
N GLN A 165 -5.19 18.11 6.21
CA GLN A 165 -6.58 17.67 5.99
C GLN A 165 -7.63 18.53 6.70
N CYS A 166 -8.46 19.20 5.91
CA CYS A 166 -9.75 19.70 6.39
C CYS A 166 -10.73 18.54 6.53
N GLN A 167 -11.31 18.35 7.73
CA GLN A 167 -12.51 17.53 7.91
C GLN A 167 -13.71 18.23 7.25
N SER A 168 -13.77 18.18 5.91
CA SER A 168 -14.90 18.73 5.18
C SER A 168 -16.06 17.75 5.18
N LEU A 169 -17.26 18.25 5.49
CA LEU A 169 -18.52 17.57 5.15
C LEU A 169 -18.72 17.68 3.64
N CYS A 170 -17.95 16.89 2.88
CA CYS A 170 -18.04 16.87 1.43
C CYS A 170 -19.31 16.13 1.01
N LYS A 171 -20.16 16.80 0.21
CA LYS A 171 -21.38 16.22 -0.40
C LYS A 171 -21.12 14.96 -1.23
N PHE A 172 -19.86 14.67 -1.54
CA PHE A 172 -19.44 13.50 -2.30
C PHE A 172 -19.18 12.25 -1.43
N CYS A 173 -18.88 12.37 -0.13
CA CYS A 173 -18.27 11.27 0.63
C CYS A 173 -18.91 10.82 1.97
N ARG A 174 -19.87 11.52 2.59
CA ARG A 174 -20.48 11.05 3.87
C ARG A 174 -21.99 10.81 3.84
N SER A 175 -22.41 9.72 4.49
CA SER A 175 -23.79 9.47 4.93
C SER A 175 -24.07 10.25 6.21
N SER A 176 -24.82 11.35 6.15
CA SER A 176 -25.49 11.87 7.35
C SER A 176 -26.92 11.34 7.38
N SER A 177 -27.26 10.62 8.45
CA SER A 177 -28.60 10.14 8.78
C SER A 177 -29.47 11.21 9.46
N LYS A 178 -29.01 12.46 9.56
CA LYS A 178 -29.79 13.57 10.14
C LYS A 178 -29.75 14.76 9.18
N GLY A 179 -30.91 15.02 8.57
CA GLY A 179 -31.13 16.06 7.58
C GLY A 179 -31.27 17.44 8.20
N GLU A 180 -30.17 18.02 8.65
CA GLU A 180 -30.12 19.46 8.97
C GLU A 180 -28.97 20.12 8.22
N TRP A 181 -29.31 20.98 7.27
CA TRP A 181 -28.37 21.67 6.39
C TRP A 181 -28.13 23.08 6.92
N ARG A 182 -26.91 23.39 7.39
CA ARG A 182 -26.49 24.79 7.59
C ARG A 182 -25.67 25.25 6.40
N ARG A 183 -26.11 26.36 5.79
CA ARG A 183 -25.39 27.08 4.75
C ARG A 183 -24.24 27.83 5.43
N ILE A 184 -23.00 27.44 5.16
CA ILE A 184 -21.83 28.25 5.52
C ILE A 184 -21.66 29.29 4.41
N SER A 185 -22.09 30.50 4.68
CA SER A 185 -21.79 31.69 3.87
C SER A 185 -20.38 32.14 4.23
N HIS A 186 -19.42 32.07 3.30
CA HIS A 186 -18.19 32.86 3.42
C HIS A 186 -18.48 34.22 2.77
N HIS A 187 -18.54 35.27 3.58
CA HIS A 187 -18.30 36.62 3.09
C HIS A 187 -16.78 36.82 2.93
N MET A 188 -16.43 37.55 1.88
CA MET A 188 -15.08 38.02 1.56
C MET A 188 -14.50 38.86 2.69
#